data_AF-N1R374-F1
#
_entry.id   AF-N1R374-F1
#
_cell.length_a   1.000
_cell.length_b   1.000
_cell.length_c   1.000
_cell.angle_alpha   90.00
_cell.angle_beta   90.00
_cell.angle_gamma   90.00
#
_symmetry.space_group_name_H-M   'P 1'
#
loop_
_entity.id
_entity.type
_entity.pdbx_description
1 polymer ?
#
loop_
_entity_poly.entity_id
_entity_poly.type
_entity_poly.pdbx_seq_one_letter_code
_entity_poly.pdbx_strand_id
1 'polypeptide(L)'
;MALAAALPAGVNRDRCVKMAIVHDIAEAIVGDITPADGVPKEEKSRREKEALDHMCALLGGGSRADEIRELWMEYENNATLEAKVVKDFDKVEMILQALEYEKEQGRDLEEFFQSTAGSKY
;
A
#
# COMPACT_ATOMS: atom_id res chain seq x y z
N MET A 1 -13.67 -5.80 7.91
CA MET A 1 -13.95 -7.09 7.21
C MET A 1 -12.66 -7.89 7.14
N ALA A 2 -12.67 -9.24 7.18
CA ALA A 2 -11.45 -10.05 7.02
C ALA A 2 -11.48 -10.74 5.66
N LEU A 3 -10.63 -10.29 4.73
CA LEU A 3 -10.51 -10.89 3.40
C LEU A 3 -9.66 -12.17 3.49
N ALA A 4 -10.31 -13.32 3.62
CA ALA A 4 -9.64 -14.62 3.56
C ALA A 4 -9.43 -15.04 2.10
N ALA A 5 -8.48 -14.42 1.41
CA ALA A 5 -8.08 -14.83 0.07
C ALA A 5 -7.12 -16.03 0.12
N ALA A 6 -7.33 -17.02 -0.74
CA ALA A 6 -6.34 -18.07 -0.96
C ALA A 6 -5.12 -17.45 -1.65
N LEU A 7 -3.97 -17.48 -0.96
CA LEU A 7 -2.72 -17.00 -1.53
C LEU A 7 -2.23 -17.97 -2.63
N PRO A 8 -1.62 -17.46 -3.71
CA PRO A 8 -0.95 -18.30 -4.70
C PRO A 8 0.08 -19.23 -4.04
N ALA A 9 0.31 -20.40 -4.65
CA ALA A 9 1.34 -21.32 -4.19
C ALA A 9 2.73 -20.64 -4.22
N GLY A 10 3.47 -20.76 -3.12
CA GLY A 10 4.81 -20.18 -2.97
C GLY A 10 4.85 -18.78 -2.37
N VAL A 11 3.70 -18.16 -2.08
CA VAL A 11 3.63 -16.86 -1.38
C VAL A 11 3.81 -17.04 0.12
N ASN A 12 4.72 -16.27 0.72
CA ASN A 12 4.90 -16.23 2.16
C ASN A 12 3.89 -15.26 2.82
N ARG A 13 2.90 -15.83 3.50
CA ARG A 13 1.86 -15.08 4.23
C ARG A 13 2.44 -14.11 5.26
N ASP A 14 3.42 -14.52 6.05
CA ASP A 14 3.97 -13.68 7.12
C ASP A 14 4.66 -12.45 6.52
N ARG A 15 5.31 -12.62 5.37
CA ARG A 15 5.90 -11.51 4.62
C ARG A 15 4.82 -10.57 4.06
N CYS A 16 3.75 -11.11 3.48
CA CYS A 16 2.60 -10.29 3.02
C CYS A 16 1.99 -9.49 4.16
N VAL A 17 1.76 -10.09 5.34
CA VAL A 17 1.18 -9.41 6.50
C VAL A 17 2.11 -8.28 6.98
N LYS A 18 3.41 -8.56 7.11
CA LYS A 18 4.38 -7.52 7.48
C LYS A 18 4.41 -6.38 6.46
N MET A 19 4.41 -6.70 5.17
CA MET A 19 4.41 -5.71 4.10
C MET A 19 3.14 -4.86 4.11
N ALA A 20 1.95 -5.48 4.25
CA ALA A 20 0.68 -4.77 4.35
C ALA A 20 0.66 -3.81 5.55
N ILE A 21 1.29 -4.15 6.66
CA ILE A 21 1.39 -3.26 7.84
C ILE A 21 2.27 -2.03 7.55
N VAL A 22 3.30 -2.16 6.71
CA VAL A 22 4.32 -1.10 6.55
C VAL A 22 4.23 -0.33 5.24
N HIS A 23 3.45 -0.76 4.25
CA HIS A 23 3.48 -0.17 2.91
C HIS A 23 3.14 1.33 2.90
N ASP A 24 2.10 1.73 3.64
CA ASP A 24 1.69 3.15 3.79
C ASP A 24 2.26 3.82 5.05
N ILE A 25 3.27 3.22 5.69
CA ILE A 25 3.78 3.76 6.96
C ILE A 25 4.26 5.21 6.83
N ALA A 26 4.80 5.58 5.67
CA ALA A 26 5.32 6.92 5.38
C ALA A 26 4.22 8.01 5.37
N GLU A 27 2.97 7.64 5.12
CA GLU A 27 1.82 8.55 5.10
C GLU A 27 1.53 9.15 6.47
N ALA A 28 2.01 8.52 7.55
CA ALA A 28 1.94 9.10 8.90
C ALA A 28 2.73 10.42 9.04
N ILE A 29 3.69 10.70 8.14
CA ILE A 29 4.41 11.98 8.07
C ILE A 29 4.02 12.77 6.82
N VAL A 30 3.93 12.12 5.66
CA VAL A 30 3.71 12.78 4.37
C VAL A 30 2.24 13.16 4.16
N GLY A 31 1.31 12.48 4.85
CA GLY A 31 -0.10 12.44 4.51
C GLY A 31 -0.37 11.45 3.38
N ASP A 32 -1.64 11.07 3.23
CA ASP A 32 -2.14 10.30 2.10
C ASP A 32 -2.20 11.22 0.86
N ILE A 33 -1.24 11.04 -0.06
CA ILE A 33 -1.16 11.79 -1.32
C ILE A 33 -1.97 11.05 -2.38
N THR A 34 -3.06 11.69 -2.79
CA THR A 34 -3.99 11.16 -3.79
C THR A 34 -3.68 11.69 -5.20
N PRO A 35 -4.24 11.07 -6.26
CA PRO A 35 -4.12 11.62 -7.62
C PRO A 35 -4.66 13.06 -7.76
N ALA A 36 -5.60 13.49 -6.90
CA ALA A 36 -6.18 14.83 -6.93
C ALA A 36 -5.18 15.92 -6.50
N ASP A 37 -4.14 15.56 -5.73
CA ASP A 37 -3.12 16.50 -5.25
C ASP A 37 -2.13 16.91 -6.34
N GLY A 38 -2.12 16.23 -7.50
CA GLY A 38 -1.28 16.58 -8.64
C GLY A 38 0.23 16.43 -8.40
N VAL A 39 0.62 15.69 -7.37
CA VAL A 39 2.03 15.44 -7.04
C VAL A 39 2.60 14.38 -7.99
N PRO A 40 3.72 14.65 -8.70
CA PRO A 40 4.37 13.66 -9.55
C PRO A 40 4.80 12.42 -8.76
N LYS A 41 4.76 11.25 -9.39
CA LYS A 41 5.09 9.96 -8.74
C LYS A 41 6.49 9.97 -8.14
N GLU A 42 7.47 10.56 -8.83
CA GLU A 42 8.85 10.66 -8.37
C GLU A 42 8.98 11.52 -7.12
N GLU A 43 8.18 12.58 -7.02
CA GLU A 43 8.16 13.46 -5.85
C GLU A 43 7.42 12.82 -4.66
N LYS A 44 6.31 12.11 -4.91
CA LYS A 44 5.63 11.28 -3.90
C LYS A 44 6.62 10.27 -3.30
N SER A 45 7.26 9.48 -4.16
CA SER A 45 8.23 8.46 -3.74
C SER A 45 9.44 9.05 -2.99
N ARG A 46 9.94 10.23 -3.41
CA ARG A 46 11.02 10.93 -2.70
C ARG A 46 10.59 11.32 -1.27
N ARG A 47 9.41 11.93 -1.11
CA ARG A 47 8.88 12.35 0.20
C ARG A 47 8.65 11.16 1.12
N GLU A 48 8.05 10.10 0.60
CA GLU A 48 7.76 8.90 1.37
C GLU A 48 9.05 8.19 1.82
N LYS A 49 10.05 8.13 0.93
CA LYS A 49 11.36 7.59 1.28
C LYS A 49 12.06 8.41 2.38
N GLU A 50 12.01 9.74 2.30
CA GLU A 50 12.58 10.61 3.33
C GLU A 50 11.88 10.43 4.69
N ALA A 51 10.55 10.31 4.68
CA ALA A 51 9.77 10.02 5.87
C ALA A 51 10.12 8.65 6.47
N LEU A 52 10.23 7.61 5.63
CA LEU A 52 10.62 6.27 6.05
C LEU A 52 12.02 6.26 6.67
N ASP A 53 13.00 6.91 6.04
CA ASP A 53 14.36 7.00 6.55
C ASP A 53 14.42 7.73 7.90
N HIS A 54 13.60 8.78 8.07
CA HIS A 54 13.43 9.45 9.36
C HIS A 54 12.85 8.51 10.43
N MET A 55 11.79 7.76 10.12
CA MET A 55 11.19 6.79 11.04
C MET A 55 12.18 5.68 11.43
N CYS A 56 12.92 5.13 10.46
CA CYS A 56 13.95 4.13 10.69
C CYS A 56 15.06 4.65 11.60
N ALA A 57 15.44 5.93 11.49
CA ALA A 57 16.39 6.57 12.39
C ALA A 57 15.84 6.71 13.82
N LEU A 58 14.57 7.09 13.97
CA LEU A 58 13.90 7.19 15.28
C LEU A 58 13.79 5.85 16.01
N LEU A 59 13.64 4.75 15.27
CA LEU A 59 13.64 3.39 15.82
C LEU A 59 15.01 2.95 16.35
N GLY A 60 16.05 3.78 16.22
CA GLY A 60 17.42 3.46 16.63
C GLY A 60 18.18 2.59 15.63
N GLY A 61 17.68 2.45 14.40
CA GLY A 61 18.28 1.62 13.37
C GLY A 61 18.25 0.12 13.68
N GLY A 62 19.21 -0.61 13.11
CA GLY A 62 19.37 -2.05 13.29
C GLY A 62 18.37 -2.89 12.50
N SER A 63 18.34 -4.19 12.80
CA SER A 63 17.66 -5.19 11.96
C SER A 63 16.17 -4.94 11.75
N ARG A 64 15.47 -4.32 12.71
CA ARG A 64 14.04 -3.98 12.55
C ARG A 64 13.84 -2.82 11.57
N ALA A 65 14.66 -1.78 11.68
CA ALA A 65 14.60 -0.65 10.76
C ALA A 65 14.98 -1.08 9.34
N ASP A 66 15.94 -1.99 9.21
CA ASP A 66 16.35 -2.58 7.94
C ASP A 66 15.24 -3.44 7.33
N GLU A 67 14.57 -4.29 8.13
CA GLU A 67 13.42 -5.09 7.67
C GLU A 67 12.27 -4.21 7.18
N ILE A 68 11.93 -3.13 7.91
CA ILE A 68 10.89 -2.17 7.49
C ILE A 68 11.27 -1.53 6.16
N ARG A 69 12.52 -1.05 6.03
CA ARG A 69 13.01 -0.42 4.81
C ARG A 69 12.97 -1.39 3.62
N GLU A 70 13.40 -2.64 3.83
CA GLU A 70 13.37 -3.68 2.79
C GLU A 70 11.94 -4.00 2.34
N LEU A 71 11.01 -4.18 3.28
CA LEU A 71 9.61 -4.47 2.96
C LEU A 71 8.94 -3.32 2.20
N TRP A 72 9.16 -2.08 2.64
CA TRP A 72 8.63 -0.89 1.97
C TRP A 72 9.19 -0.75 0.55
N MET A 73 10.52 -0.90 0.39
CA MET A 73 11.15 -0.87 -0.94
C MET A 73 10.68 -2.01 -1.85
N GLU A 74 10.44 -3.20 -1.30
CA GLU A 74 9.92 -4.34 -2.06
C GLU A 74 8.50 -4.08 -2.58
N TYR A 75 7.64 -3.49 -1.74
CA TYR A 75 6.30 -3.06 -2.12
C TYR A 75 6.35 -1.99 -3.21
N GLU A 76 7.12 -0.91 -3.00
CA GLU A 76 7.21 0.21 -3.94
C GLU A 76 7.70 -0.21 -5.32
N ASN A 77 8.72 -1.08 -5.37
CA ASN A 77 9.26 -1.59 -6.63
C ASN A 77 8.42 -2.72 -7.23
N ASN A 78 7.36 -3.17 -6.56
CA ASN A 78 6.52 -4.28 -6.98
C ASN A 78 7.32 -5.55 -7.35
N ALA A 79 8.38 -5.82 -6.57
CA ALA A 79 9.49 -6.67 -7.02
C ALA A 79 9.24 -8.18 -6.85
N THR A 80 8.38 -8.56 -5.90
CA THR A 80 8.12 -9.97 -5.54
C THR A 80 6.67 -10.36 -5.77
N LEU A 81 6.37 -11.66 -5.64
CA LEU A 81 5.00 -12.13 -5.72
C LEU A 81 4.18 -11.63 -4.52
N GLU A 82 4.80 -11.57 -3.34
CA GLU A 82 4.25 -10.97 -2.13
C GLU A 82 3.85 -9.51 -2.36
N ALA A 83 4.73 -8.68 -2.94
CA ALA A 83 4.44 -7.28 -3.24
C ALA A 83 3.27 -7.11 -4.21
N LYS A 84 3.22 -7.93 -5.26
CA LYS A 84 2.11 -7.93 -6.22
C LYS A 84 0.79 -8.29 -5.55
N VAL A 85 0.78 -9.33 -4.73
CA VAL A 85 -0.40 -9.76 -3.97
C VAL A 85 -0.86 -8.67 -3.01
N VAL A 86 0.05 -8.03 -2.28
CA VAL A 86 -0.31 -6.96 -1.33
C VAL A 86 -0.85 -5.73 -2.08
N LYS A 87 -0.28 -5.36 -3.24
CA LYS A 87 -0.84 -4.28 -4.09
C LYS A 87 -2.24 -4.61 -4.62
N ASP A 88 -2.50 -5.87 -4.95
CA ASP A 88 -3.84 -6.30 -5.36
C ASP A 88 -4.82 -6.24 -4.18
N PHE A 89 -4.38 -6.60 -2.97
CA PHE A 89 -5.20 -6.49 -1.76
C PHE A 89 -5.52 -5.05 -1.41
N ASP A 90 -4.55 -4.14 -1.52
CA ASP A 90 -4.75 -2.70 -1.32
C ASP A 90 -5.87 -2.16 -2.24
N LYS A 91 -5.82 -2.47 -3.54
CA LYS A 91 -6.87 -2.11 -4.49
C LYS A 91 -8.24 -2.73 -4.16
N VAL A 92 -8.25 -4.00 -3.77
CA VAL A 92 -9.51 -4.71 -3.42
C VAL A 92 -10.14 -4.10 -2.18
N GLU A 93 -9.34 -3.73 -1.18
CA GLU A 93 -9.80 -3.05 0.03
C GLU A 93 -10.43 -1.70 -0.32
N MET A 94 -9.75 -0.89 -1.14
CA MET A 94 -10.24 0.42 -1.59
C MET A 94 -11.62 0.33 -2.27
N ILE A 95 -11.82 -0.58 -3.22
CA ILE A 95 -13.12 -0.71 -3.92
C ILE A 95 -14.20 -1.35 -3.06
N LEU A 96 -13.83 -2.20 -2.10
CA LEU A 96 -14.75 -2.74 -1.13
C LEU A 96 -15.27 -1.62 -0.21
N GLN A 97 -14.37 -0.76 0.27
CA GLN A 97 -14.71 0.39 1.10
C GLN A 97 -15.57 1.41 0.32
N ALA A 98 -15.29 1.62 -0.98
CA ALA A 98 -16.13 2.44 -1.84
C ALA A 98 -17.56 1.88 -1.93
N LEU A 99 -17.71 0.57 -2.19
CA LEU A 99 -19.03 -0.08 -2.25
C LEU A 99 -19.83 0.05 -0.94
N GLU A 100 -19.16 -0.06 0.21
CA GLU A 100 -19.80 0.15 1.51
C GLU A 100 -20.32 1.58 1.65
N TYR A 101 -19.51 2.58 1.30
CA TYR A 101 -19.91 3.98 1.36
C TYR A 101 -21.03 4.34 0.38
N GLU A 102 -21.06 3.78 -0.83
CA GLU A 102 -22.17 3.99 -1.76
C GLU A 102 -23.50 3.51 -1.15
N LYS A 103 -23.49 2.32 -0.55
CA LYS A 103 -24.69 1.72 0.05
C LYS A 103 -25.19 2.48 1.27
N GLU A 104 -24.28 2.94 2.12
CA GLU A 104 -24.64 3.59 3.38
C GLU A 104 -24.95 5.07 3.22
N GLN A 105 -24.24 5.76 2.31
CA GLN A 105 -24.27 7.22 2.21
C GLN A 105 -24.92 7.73 0.92
N GLY A 106 -25.28 6.85 -0.03
CA GLY A 106 -25.90 7.23 -1.30
C GLY A 106 -25.01 8.09 -2.18
N ARG A 107 -23.69 7.91 -2.09
CA ARG A 107 -22.70 8.59 -2.94
C ARG A 107 -22.46 7.77 -4.21
N ASP A 108 -22.03 8.45 -5.27
CA ASP A 108 -21.51 7.83 -6.49
C ASP A 108 -19.98 7.79 -6.37
N LEU A 109 -19.41 6.58 -6.32
CA LEU A 109 -17.98 6.32 -6.19
C LEU A 109 -17.48 5.42 -7.34
N GLU A 110 -18.19 5.43 -8.47
CA GLU A 110 -17.86 4.64 -9.68
C GLU A 110 -16.41 4.85 -10.15
N GLU A 111 -15.85 6.06 -9.94
CA GLU A 111 -14.46 6.38 -10.29
C GLU A 111 -13.43 5.45 -9.63
N PHE A 112 -13.70 5.00 -8.39
CA PHE A 112 -12.80 4.09 -7.67
C PHE A 112 -12.79 2.70 -8.34
N PHE A 113 -13.93 2.20 -8.79
CA PHE A 113 -14.02 0.94 -9.51
C PHE A 113 -13.33 1.02 -10.87
N GLN A 114 -13.56 2.10 -11.62
CA GLN A 114 -12.95 2.31 -12.94
C GLN A 114 -11.43 2.44 -12.85
N SER A 115 -10.90 3.07 -11.79
CA SER A 115 -9.45 3.18 -11.57
C SER A 115 -8.75 1.82 -11.45
N THR A 116 -9.47 0.78 -11.04
CA THR A 116 -8.93 -0.59 -10.91
C THR A 116 -9.16 -1.44 -12.17
N ALA A 117 -10.08 -1.05 -13.06
CA ALA A 117 -10.44 -1.80 -14.25
C ALA A 117 -9.29 -1.80 -15.29
N GLY A 118 -8.66 -2.95 -15.48
CA GLY A 118 -7.60 -3.12 -16.47
C GLY A 118 -6.19 -2.75 -15.99
N SER A 119 -5.96 -2.67 -14.67
CA SER A 119 -4.61 -2.70 -14.07
C SER A 119 -3.87 -3.99 -14.48
N LYS A 120 -3.32 -4.01 -15.70
CA LYS A 120 -2.26 -4.94 -16.08
C LYS A 120 -0.98 -4.40 -15.46
N TYR A 121 -0.31 -5.25 -14.69
CA TYR A 121 1.00 -5.05 -14.06
C TYR A 121 1.92 -4.07 -14.79
#